data_AF-A0A4V2XJW5-F1
#
_entry.id   AF-A0A4V2XJW5-F1
#
_cell.length_a   1.000
_cell.length_b   1.000
_cell.length_c   1.000
_cell.angle_alpha   90.00
_cell.angle_beta   90.00
_cell.angle_gamma   90.00
#
_symmetry.space_group_name_H-M   'P 1'
#
loop_
_entity.id
_entity.type
_entity.pdbx_description
1 polymer ?
#
loop_
_entity_poly.entity_id
_entity_poly.type
_entity_poly.pdbx_seq_one_letter_code
_entity_poly.pdbx_strand_id
1 'polypeptide(L)'
;MSKRADRLAALDEELERRLPARYARRRPRRILAGAGAVTLGLFWVDAAVSWVLAPSDTAMIANFVILGVLVVVGFPLAGQLMAVTRGLTSKREDQLDERQLLARLRAYASAHRATTFVLAAVLIVTSVADTDGRESQIPGAALFLILFAMLATHMLLPLVVATWQTADPPADEDDEDDERDQDEPAA
;
A
#
# COMPACT_ATOMS: atom_id res chain seq x y z
N MET A 1 12.45 17.17 25.33
CA MET A 1 12.04 16.68 24.00
C MET A 1 12.96 15.58 23.45
N SER A 2 14.23 15.46 23.85
CA SER A 2 15.18 14.44 23.33
C SER A 2 14.73 12.98 23.55
N LYS A 3 14.23 12.65 24.75
CA LYS A 3 13.85 11.28 25.11
C LYS A 3 12.78 10.62 24.22
N ARG A 4 11.94 11.41 23.53
CA ARG A 4 10.97 10.92 22.53
C ARG A 4 11.66 10.71 21.16
N ALA A 5 12.55 11.61 20.78
CA ALA A 5 13.33 11.50 19.55
C ALA A 5 14.25 10.27 19.58
N ASP A 6 14.94 10.03 20.70
CA ASP A 6 15.83 8.88 20.89
C ASP A 6 15.05 7.55 20.84
N ARG A 7 13.81 7.55 21.37
CA ARG A 7 12.92 6.38 21.33
C ARG A 7 12.39 6.11 19.94
N LEU A 8 12.12 7.17 19.16
CA LEU A 8 11.72 7.04 17.77
C LEU A 8 12.88 6.54 16.92
N ALA A 9 14.11 7.04 17.14
CA ALA A 9 15.31 6.59 16.46
C ALA A 9 15.63 5.12 16.75
N ALA A 10 15.53 4.68 18.01
CA ALA A 10 15.75 3.28 18.38
C ALA A 10 14.70 2.32 17.79
N LEU A 11 13.43 2.74 17.74
CA LEU A 11 12.39 1.98 17.03
C LEU A 11 12.65 1.97 15.52
N ASP A 12 13.22 3.04 14.98
CA ASP A 12 13.57 3.15 13.57
C ASP A 12 14.66 2.17 13.19
N GLU A 13 15.73 2.14 13.98
CA GLU A 13 16.88 1.26 13.79
C GLU A 13 16.49 -0.21 14.00
N GLU A 14 15.58 -0.50 14.94
CA GLU A 14 15.04 -1.85 15.09
C GLU A 14 14.10 -2.23 13.94
N LEU A 15 13.38 -1.27 13.34
CA LEU A 15 12.52 -1.51 12.17
C LEU A 15 13.34 -1.66 10.89
N GLU A 16 14.44 -0.91 10.72
CA GLU A 16 15.44 -1.08 9.66
C GLU A 16 16.17 -2.41 9.78
N ARG A 17 16.57 -2.79 11.00
CA ARG A 17 17.19 -4.09 11.28
C ARG A 17 16.21 -5.26 11.10
N ARG A 18 14.91 -5.05 11.33
CA ARG A 18 13.84 -6.04 11.11
C ARG A 18 13.21 -5.99 9.74
N LEU A 19 13.49 -4.97 8.91
CA LEU A 19 13.22 -4.96 7.47
C LEU A 19 14.12 -6.06 6.90
N PRO A 20 13.60 -7.28 6.73
CA PRO A 20 14.46 -8.41 6.57
C PRO A 20 15.11 -8.30 5.19
N ALA A 21 16.31 -8.88 5.04
CA ALA A 21 16.91 -9.25 3.75
C ALA A 21 15.90 -9.90 2.77
N ARG A 22 14.76 -10.40 3.29
CA ARG A 22 13.57 -10.81 2.53
C ARG A 22 13.00 -9.75 1.58
N TYR A 23 13.05 -8.45 1.83
CA TYR A 23 12.56 -7.44 0.86
C TYR A 23 13.65 -6.89 -0.08
N ALA A 24 14.90 -7.34 0.07
CA ALA A 24 15.96 -7.03 -0.89
C ALA A 24 15.64 -7.59 -2.29
N ARG A 25 14.89 -8.70 -2.36
CA ARG A 25 14.55 -9.41 -3.61
C ARG A 25 13.22 -8.93 -4.23
N ARG A 26 13.15 -8.92 -5.57
CA ARG A 26 11.99 -8.46 -6.37
C ARG A 26 10.64 -9.12 -6.06
N ARG A 27 10.63 -10.44 -5.87
CA ARG A 27 9.40 -11.25 -5.72
C ARG A 27 8.60 -10.87 -4.45
N PRO A 28 9.20 -10.86 -3.25
CA PRO A 28 8.49 -10.49 -2.01
C PRO A 28 7.98 -9.04 -2.01
N ARG A 29 8.69 -8.08 -2.62
CA ARG A 29 8.17 -6.70 -2.78
C ARG A 29 6.92 -6.64 -3.66
N ARG A 30 6.89 -7.40 -4.77
CA ARG A 30 5.73 -7.48 -5.65
C ARG A 30 4.54 -8.16 -5.00
N ILE A 31 4.77 -9.19 -4.18
CA ILE A 31 3.73 -9.84 -3.38
C ILE A 31 3.13 -8.83 -2.38
N LEU A 32 3.97 -8.04 -1.70
CA LEU A 32 3.51 -7.01 -0.78
C LEU A 32 2.69 -5.92 -1.47
N ALA A 33 3.16 -5.41 -2.61
CA ALA A 33 2.42 -4.45 -3.41
C ALA A 33 1.10 -5.03 -3.95
N GLY A 34 1.10 -6.29 -4.39
CA GLY A 34 -0.10 -7.02 -4.78
C GLY A 34 -1.10 -7.15 -3.63
N ALA A 35 -0.63 -7.54 -2.44
CA ALA A 35 -1.46 -7.61 -1.24
C ALA A 35 -2.03 -6.24 -0.85
N GLY A 36 -1.27 -5.15 -1.04
CA GLY A 36 -1.74 -3.78 -0.85
C GLY A 36 -2.85 -3.40 -1.83
N ALA A 37 -2.67 -3.73 -3.12
CA ALA A 37 -3.70 -3.52 -4.13
C ALA A 37 -4.98 -4.33 -3.86
N VAL A 38 -4.85 -5.58 -3.41
CA VAL A 38 -5.99 -6.42 -3.01
C VAL A 38 -6.72 -5.83 -1.81
N THR A 39 -5.98 -5.34 -0.81
CA THR A 39 -6.55 -4.68 0.37
C THR A 39 -7.32 -3.41 -0.01
N LEU A 40 -6.78 -2.62 -0.95
CA LEU A 40 -7.50 -1.47 -1.50
C LEU A 40 -8.77 -1.89 -2.25
N GLY A 41 -8.71 -2.94 -3.06
CA GLY A 41 -9.88 -3.50 -3.73
C GLY A 41 -10.96 -3.97 -2.75
N LEU A 42 -10.56 -4.56 -1.62
CA LEU A 42 -11.48 -4.99 -0.55
C LEU A 42 -12.28 -3.82 0.04
N PHE A 43 -11.68 -2.64 0.23
CA PHE A 43 -12.43 -1.45 0.66
C PHE A 43 -13.52 -1.04 -0.33
N TRP A 44 -13.25 -1.16 -1.64
CA TRP A 44 -14.24 -0.88 -2.68
C TRP A 44 -15.35 -1.94 -2.75
N VAL A 45 -15.00 -3.21 -2.52
CA VAL A 45 -15.98 -4.30 -2.43
C VAL A 45 -16.90 -4.09 -1.23
N ASP A 46 -16.35 -3.72 -0.07
CA ASP A 46 -17.12 -3.44 1.15
C ASP A 46 -18.11 -2.29 0.93
N ALA A 47 -17.65 -1.20 0.31
CA ALA A 47 -18.49 -0.08 -0.08
C ALA A 47 -19.63 -0.50 -1.04
N ALA A 48 -19.34 -1.34 -2.03
CA ALA A 48 -20.33 -1.84 -2.98
C ALA A 48 -21.35 -2.78 -2.32
N VAL A 49 -20.90 -3.67 -1.44
CA VAL A 49 -21.77 -4.57 -0.65
C VAL A 49 -22.71 -3.74 0.23
N SER A 50 -22.17 -2.74 0.92
CA SER A 50 -22.96 -1.84 1.76
C SER A 50 -23.98 -1.02 0.98
N TRP A 51 -23.71 -0.73 -0.30
CA TRP A 51 -24.65 -0.04 -1.19
C TRP A 51 -25.80 -0.96 -1.64
N VAL A 52 -25.47 -2.20 -2.04
CA VAL A 52 -26.45 -3.12 -2.64
C VAL A 52 -27.37 -3.78 -1.60
N LEU A 53 -26.86 -4.11 -0.42
CA LEU A 53 -27.62 -4.90 0.55
C LEU A 53 -28.66 -4.11 1.38
N ALA A 54 -28.74 -2.78 1.23
CA ALA A 54 -29.61 -1.89 2.03
C ALA A 54 -29.41 -2.08 3.56
N PRO A 55 -30.09 -1.34 4.46
CA PRO A 55 -29.94 -1.56 5.90
C PRO A 55 -30.54 -2.91 6.28
N SER A 56 -29.68 -3.94 6.33
CA SER A 56 -30.02 -5.28 6.82
C SER A 56 -28.99 -5.69 7.87
N ASP A 57 -29.42 -6.43 8.89
CA ASP A 57 -28.54 -6.92 9.95
C ASP A 57 -27.37 -7.74 9.37
N THR A 58 -27.60 -8.44 8.26
CA THR A 58 -26.59 -9.17 7.49
C THR A 58 -25.52 -8.26 6.89
N ALA A 59 -25.91 -7.11 6.32
CA ALA A 59 -24.97 -6.14 5.76
C ALA A 59 -24.09 -5.52 6.86
N MET A 60 -24.69 -5.25 8.03
CA MET A 60 -23.98 -4.72 9.18
C MET A 60 -22.90 -5.71 9.66
N ILE A 61 -23.26 -6.98 9.85
CA ILE A 61 -22.31 -8.03 10.26
C ILE A 61 -21.20 -8.20 9.22
N ALA A 62 -21.55 -8.26 7.94
CA ALA A 62 -20.58 -8.40 6.86
C ALA A 62 -19.58 -7.24 6.83
N ASN A 63 -20.04 -5.98 6.89
CA ASN A 63 -19.18 -4.80 6.95
C ASN A 63 -18.27 -4.85 8.18
N PHE A 64 -18.77 -5.18 9.37
CA PHE A 64 -17.93 -5.26 10.57
C PHE A 64 -16.85 -6.33 10.47
N VAL A 65 -17.17 -7.49 9.87
CA VAL A 65 -16.19 -8.56 9.63
C VAL A 65 -15.14 -8.10 8.62
N ILE A 66 -15.56 -7.54 7.49
CA ILE A 66 -14.66 -7.06 6.44
C ILE A 66 -13.77 -5.94 6.99
N LEU A 67 -14.34 -4.94 7.66
CA LEU A 67 -13.62 -3.85 8.30
C LEU A 67 -12.66 -4.36 9.38
N GLY A 68 -13.08 -5.34 10.19
CA GLY A 68 -12.21 -5.99 11.18
C GLY A 68 -11.00 -6.66 10.55
N VAL A 69 -11.20 -7.41 9.45
CA VAL A 69 -10.11 -8.03 8.68
C VAL A 69 -9.21 -6.96 8.07
N LEU A 70 -9.78 -5.89 7.50
CA LEU A 70 -9.04 -4.77 6.93
C LEU A 70 -8.21 -4.02 7.98
N VAL A 71 -8.68 -3.92 9.22
CA VAL A 71 -7.88 -3.35 10.30
C VAL A 71 -6.74 -4.30 10.67
N VAL A 72 -7.04 -5.57 10.95
CA VAL A 72 -6.04 -6.55 11.40
C VAL A 72 -4.95 -6.78 10.35
N VAL A 73 -5.30 -6.83 9.07
CA VAL A 73 -4.37 -7.10 7.96
C VAL A 73 -3.83 -5.81 7.35
N GLY A 74 -4.68 -4.79 7.18
CA GLY A 74 -4.32 -3.56 6.49
C GLY A 74 -3.35 -2.69 7.27
N PHE A 75 -3.47 -2.58 8.60
CA PHE A 75 -2.50 -1.82 9.41
C PHE A 75 -1.06 -2.36 9.31
N PRO A 76 -0.79 -3.65 9.57
CA PRO A 76 0.58 -4.18 9.42
C PRO A 76 1.07 -4.10 7.98
N LEU A 77 0.18 -4.31 7.00
CA LEU A 77 0.56 -4.22 5.59
C LEU A 77 0.91 -2.79 5.15
N ALA A 78 0.13 -1.80 5.59
CA ALA A 78 0.45 -0.39 5.41
C ALA A 78 1.76 -0.02 6.09
N GLY A 79 2.01 -0.53 7.30
CA GLY A 79 3.29 -0.38 7.99
C GLY A 79 4.47 -0.95 7.20
N GLN A 80 4.32 -2.14 6.62
CA GLN A 80 5.34 -2.75 5.76
C GLN A 80 5.58 -1.96 4.47
N LEU A 81 4.51 -1.49 3.81
CA LEU A 81 4.61 -0.63 2.64
C LEU A 81 5.33 0.68 2.96
N MET A 82 4.99 1.33 4.08
CA MET A 82 5.66 2.53 4.56
C MET A 82 7.14 2.24 4.85
N ALA A 83 7.46 1.13 5.53
CA ALA A 83 8.83 0.74 5.84
C ALA A 83 9.68 0.55 4.58
N VAL A 84 9.18 -0.19 3.59
CA VAL A 84 9.89 -0.45 2.32
C VAL A 84 10.06 0.82 1.49
N THR A 85 9.07 1.72 1.51
CA THR A 85 9.12 2.96 0.72
C THR A 85 9.71 4.14 1.47
N ARG A 86 10.05 3.99 2.76
CA ARG A 86 10.53 5.06 3.64
C ARG A 86 11.77 5.76 3.07
N GLY A 87 12.72 5.00 2.55
CA GLY A 87 13.92 5.54 1.90
C GLY A 87 13.63 6.47 0.72
N LEU A 88 12.46 6.33 0.07
CA LEU A 88 12.01 7.17 -1.05
C LEU A 88 11.04 8.27 -0.61
N THR A 89 10.24 8.06 0.44
CA THR A 89 9.16 8.98 0.86
C THR A 89 9.55 9.88 2.03
N SER A 90 10.44 9.45 2.93
CA SER A 90 10.81 10.20 4.14
C SER A 90 12.16 10.91 4.04
N LYS A 91 13.02 10.56 3.08
CA LYS A 91 14.25 11.33 2.84
C LYS A 91 13.89 12.71 2.28
N ARG A 92 14.60 13.72 2.78
CA ARG A 92 14.49 15.09 2.28
C ARG A 92 15.02 15.15 0.84
N GLU A 93 14.50 16.08 0.05
CA GLU A 93 14.85 16.23 -1.37
C GLU A 93 16.35 16.46 -1.61
N ASP A 94 17.04 17.11 -0.66
CA ASP A 94 18.49 17.36 -0.67
C ASP A 94 19.33 16.09 -0.45
N GLN A 95 18.72 15.00 0.00
CA GLN A 95 19.39 13.71 0.27
C GLN A 95 19.04 12.64 -0.76
N LEU A 96 18.18 12.96 -1.73
CA LEU A 96 17.76 12.06 -2.80
C LEU A 96 18.62 12.32 -4.05
N ASP A 97 19.16 11.25 -4.62
CA ASP A 97 19.79 11.32 -5.95
C ASP A 97 18.72 11.67 -7.02
N GLU A 98 19.12 12.27 -8.14
CA GLU A 98 18.22 12.64 -9.25
C GLU A 98 17.37 11.45 -9.71
N ARG A 99 17.96 10.25 -9.72
CA ARG A 99 17.29 9.00 -10.06
C ARG A 99 16.18 8.64 -9.06
N GLN A 100 16.43 8.83 -7.77
CA GLN A 100 15.46 8.54 -6.70
C GLN A 100 14.32 9.56 -6.70
N LEU A 101 14.63 10.83 -6.94
CA LEU A 101 13.65 11.90 -7.07
C LEU A 101 12.71 11.67 -8.26
N LEU A 102 13.23 11.28 -9.42
CA LEU A 102 12.41 10.91 -10.59
C LEU A 102 11.55 9.68 -10.35
N ALA A 103 12.08 8.67 -9.65
CA ALA A 103 11.30 7.47 -9.28
C ALA A 103 10.13 7.84 -8.35
N ARG A 104 10.37 8.70 -7.35
CA ARG A 104 9.32 9.23 -6.47
C ARG A 104 8.26 9.98 -7.26
N LEU A 105 8.65 10.96 -8.08
CA LEU A 105 7.70 11.75 -8.89
C LEU A 105 6.86 10.87 -9.82
N ARG A 106 7.47 9.85 -10.44
CA ARG A 106 6.75 8.91 -11.30
C ARG A 106 5.72 8.09 -10.53
N ALA A 107 6.07 7.61 -9.33
CA ALA A 107 5.14 6.87 -8.47
C ALA A 107 3.95 7.76 -8.04
N TYR A 108 4.22 9.00 -7.61
CA TYR A 108 3.17 9.95 -7.25
C TYR A 108 2.28 10.33 -8.44
N ALA A 109 2.87 10.61 -9.61
CA ALA A 109 2.11 10.96 -10.80
C ALA A 109 1.21 9.81 -11.27
N SER A 110 1.72 8.57 -11.24
CA SER A 110 0.93 7.39 -11.61
C SER A 110 -0.18 7.08 -10.60
N ALA A 111 0.10 7.18 -9.30
CA ALA A 111 -0.92 7.06 -8.26
C ALA A 111 -1.97 8.17 -8.33
N HIS A 112 -1.57 9.41 -8.64
CA HIS A 112 -2.50 10.51 -8.84
C HIS A 112 -3.43 10.24 -10.02
N ARG A 113 -2.89 9.85 -11.18
CA ARG A 113 -3.72 9.46 -12.35
C ARG A 113 -4.70 8.34 -12.02
N ALA A 114 -4.24 7.30 -11.33
CA ALA A 114 -5.10 6.20 -10.92
C ALA A 114 -6.19 6.65 -9.94
N THR A 115 -5.88 7.53 -8.98
CA THR A 115 -6.87 8.13 -8.07
C THR A 115 -7.88 8.96 -8.84
N THR A 116 -7.46 9.73 -9.85
CA THR A 116 -8.35 10.50 -10.73
C THR A 116 -9.28 9.59 -11.53
N PHE A 117 -8.81 8.45 -12.03
CA PHE A 117 -9.68 7.47 -12.68
C PHE A 117 -10.71 6.87 -11.72
N VAL A 118 -10.31 6.56 -10.49
CA VAL A 118 -11.22 6.09 -9.44
C VAL A 118 -12.28 7.15 -9.13
N LEU A 119 -11.88 8.41 -8.95
CA LEU A 119 -12.79 9.55 -8.78
C LEU A 119 -13.79 9.68 -9.92
N ALA A 120 -13.32 9.61 -11.17
CA ALA A 120 -14.17 9.67 -12.35
C ALA A 120 -15.15 8.49 -12.41
N ALA A 121 -14.70 7.27 -12.08
CA ALA A 121 -15.55 6.09 -12.03
C ALA A 121 -16.64 6.23 -10.97
N VAL A 122 -16.29 6.69 -9.76
CA VAL A 122 -17.28 6.97 -8.70
C VAL A 122 -18.30 7.99 -9.17
N LEU A 123 -17.85 9.11 -9.74
CA LEU A 123 -18.74 10.15 -10.26
C LEU A 123 -19.74 9.60 -11.29
N ILE A 124 -19.27 8.78 -12.24
CA ILE A 124 -20.12 8.17 -13.27
C ILE A 124 -21.12 7.22 -12.61
N VAL A 125 -20.67 6.32 -11.74
CA VAL A 125 -21.53 5.33 -11.06
C VAL A 125 -22.62 6.03 -10.24
N THR A 126 -22.27 7.04 -9.45
CA THR A 126 -23.25 7.77 -8.64
C THR A 126 -24.22 8.58 -9.51
N SER A 127 -23.75 9.17 -10.62
CA SER A 127 -24.61 9.93 -11.53
C SER A 127 -25.63 9.03 -12.24
N VAL A 128 -25.22 7.83 -12.68
CA VAL A 128 -26.13 6.87 -13.32
C VAL A 128 -27.13 6.32 -12.30
N ALA A 129 -26.67 5.98 -11.09
CA ALA A 129 -27.54 5.44 -10.04
C ALA A 129 -28.65 6.40 -9.60
N ASP A 130 -28.43 7.72 -9.71
CA ASP A 130 -29.42 8.75 -9.38
C ASP A 130 -30.53 8.89 -10.45
N THR A 131 -30.32 8.35 -11.64
CA THR A 131 -31.26 8.50 -12.78
C THR A 131 -32.46 7.56 -12.69
N ASP A 132 -32.40 6.53 -11.84
CA ASP A 132 -33.41 5.45 -11.75
C ASP A 132 -34.68 5.82 -10.95
N GLY A 133 -34.84 7.06 -10.49
CA GLY A 133 -36.09 7.56 -9.88
C GLY A 133 -36.49 6.92 -8.55
N ARG A 134 -35.68 6.02 -7.99
CA ARG A 134 -35.69 5.74 -6.55
C ARG A 134 -35.35 7.05 -5.85
N GLU A 135 -36.05 7.41 -4.78
CA GLU A 135 -35.55 8.40 -3.83
C GLU A 135 -34.16 7.92 -3.40
N SER A 136 -33.12 8.41 -4.08
CA SER A 136 -31.78 7.84 -4.11
C SER A 136 -31.04 8.29 -2.86
N GLN A 137 -31.54 7.83 -1.71
CA GLN A 137 -30.84 8.01 -0.45
C GLN A 137 -29.74 6.96 -0.41
N ILE A 138 -28.54 7.38 -0.80
CA ILE A 138 -27.32 6.63 -0.54
C ILE A 138 -27.30 6.30 0.96
N PRO A 139 -27.25 5.01 1.36
CA PRO A 139 -27.17 4.66 2.77
C PRO A 139 -25.95 5.35 3.40
N GLY A 140 -26.13 6.02 4.54
CA GLY A 140 -25.04 6.80 5.17
C GLY A 140 -23.78 5.96 5.45
N ALA A 141 -23.95 4.66 5.73
CA ALA A 141 -22.86 3.71 5.88
C ALA A 141 -22.09 3.49 4.56
N ALA A 142 -22.79 3.34 3.44
CA ALA A 142 -22.16 3.20 2.12
C ALA A 142 -21.40 4.47 1.74
N LEU A 143 -21.96 5.66 2.01
CA LEU A 143 -21.26 6.93 1.77
C LEU A 143 -19.97 7.02 2.60
N PHE A 144 -20.04 6.70 3.90
CA PHE A 144 -18.86 6.67 4.76
C PHE A 144 -17.79 5.71 4.23
N LEU A 145 -18.17 4.50 3.81
CA LEU A 145 -17.25 3.50 3.27
C LEU A 145 -16.64 3.92 1.94
N ILE A 146 -17.41 4.56 1.05
CA ILE A 146 -16.88 5.12 -0.21
C ILE A 146 -15.83 6.20 0.09
N LEU A 147 -16.12 7.13 1.00
CA LEU A 147 -15.18 8.19 1.39
C LEU A 147 -13.93 7.61 2.06
N PHE A 148 -14.11 6.60 2.92
CA PHE A 148 -13.00 5.92 3.56
C PHE A 148 -12.14 5.16 2.55
N ALA A 149 -12.75 4.43 1.62
CA ALA A 149 -12.06 3.73 0.54
C ALA A 149 -11.29 4.70 -0.37
N MET A 150 -11.86 5.86 -0.67
CA MET A 150 -11.18 6.95 -1.38
C MET A 150 -9.97 7.47 -0.61
N LEU A 151 -10.13 7.77 0.68
CA LEU A 151 -9.03 8.26 1.53
C LEU A 151 -7.91 7.22 1.61
N ALA A 152 -8.26 5.95 1.84
CA ALA A 152 -7.31 4.84 1.88
C ALA A 152 -6.59 4.67 0.54
N THR A 153 -7.32 4.74 -0.58
CA THR A 153 -6.74 4.69 -1.93
C THR A 153 -5.77 5.84 -2.14
N HIS A 154 -6.16 7.08 -1.81
CA HIS A 154 -5.31 8.25 -1.98
C HIS A 154 -4.00 8.14 -1.17
N MET A 155 -4.08 7.62 0.07
CA MET A 155 -2.93 7.52 0.97
C MET A 155 -2.01 6.34 0.64
N LEU A 156 -2.57 5.17 0.32
CA LEU A 156 -1.79 3.94 0.18
C LEU A 156 -1.36 3.65 -1.26
N LEU A 157 -2.08 4.16 -2.26
CA LEU A 157 -1.78 3.88 -3.67
C LEU A 157 -0.38 4.35 -4.10
N PRO A 158 0.12 5.55 -3.69
CA PRO A 158 1.49 5.95 -3.98
C PRO A 158 2.52 4.96 -3.42
N LEU A 159 2.28 4.41 -2.22
CA LEU A 159 3.17 3.45 -1.57
C LEU A 159 3.16 2.10 -2.29
N VAL A 160 1.98 1.62 -2.66
CA VAL A 160 1.81 0.38 -3.46
C VAL A 160 2.53 0.51 -4.80
N VAL A 161 2.32 1.62 -5.49
CA VAL A 161 2.92 1.89 -6.79
C VAL A 161 4.44 2.05 -6.68
N ALA A 162 4.94 2.79 -5.69
CA ALA A 162 6.37 2.92 -5.43
C ALA A 162 7.01 1.55 -5.13
N THR A 163 6.39 0.74 -4.27
CA THR A 163 6.86 -0.61 -3.94
C THR A 163 6.91 -1.52 -5.17
N TRP A 164 5.91 -1.43 -6.06
CA TRP A 164 5.87 -2.18 -7.30
C TRP A 164 6.94 -1.75 -8.31
N GLN A 165 7.22 -0.45 -8.39
CA GLN A 165 8.16 0.14 -9.36
C GLN A 165 9.63 0.12 -8.89
N THR A 166 9.91 -0.15 -7.62
CA THR A 166 11.27 -0.13 -7.07
C THR A 166 12.15 -1.20 -7.74
N ALA A 167 13.24 -0.77 -8.37
CA ALA A 167 14.23 -1.64 -9.01
C ALA A 167 14.98 -2.50 -7.98
N ASP A 168 15.55 -3.63 -8.41
CA ASP A 168 16.40 -4.42 -7.50
C ASP A 168 17.72 -3.66 -7.25
N PRO A 169 18.27 -3.77 -6.03
CA PRO A 169 19.68 -3.44 -5.83
C PRO A 169 20.53 -4.30 -6.79
N PRO A 170 21.68 -3.78 -7.26
CA PRO A 170 22.65 -4.62 -7.97
C PRO A 170 22.94 -5.86 -7.10
N ALA A 171 23.10 -7.02 -7.73
CA ALA A 171 23.52 -8.21 -6.99
C ALA A 171 24.87 -7.89 -6.36
N ASP A 172 24.99 -8.09 -5.04
CA ASP A 172 26.30 -8.03 -4.39
C ASP A 172 27.10 -9.21 -4.97
N GLU A 173 28.21 -8.91 -5.65
CA GLU A 173 29.06 -9.89 -6.37
C GLU A 173 29.79 -10.85 -5.41
N ASP A 174 29.56 -10.76 -4.10
CA ASP A 174 30.32 -11.45 -3.05
C ASP A 174 29.80 -12.86 -2.71
N ASP A 175 28.71 -13.34 -3.32
CA ASP A 175 28.17 -14.69 -3.09
C ASP A 175 28.74 -15.76 -4.06
N GLU A 176 29.55 -15.39 -5.07
CA GLU A 176 30.09 -16.32 -6.09
C GLU A 176 31.52 -16.82 -5.82
N ASP A 177 32.24 -16.26 -4.85
CA ASP A 177 33.64 -16.62 -4.57
C ASP A 177 33.82 -17.72 -3.50
N ASP A 178 32.81 -17.99 -2.66
CA ASP A 178 32.89 -19.03 -1.59
C ASP A 178 32.68 -20.48 -2.11
N GLU A 179 32.24 -20.66 -3.36
CA GLU A 179 32.04 -21.98 -3.98
C GLU A 179 33.22 -22.42 -4.88
N ARG A 180 34.14 -21.53 -5.28
CA ARG A 180 35.29 -21.89 -6.15
C ARG A 180 36.51 -22.43 -5.40
N ASP A 181 36.64 -22.15 -4.11
CA ASP A 181 37.78 -22.61 -3.30
C ASP A 181 37.58 -24.01 -2.67
N GLN A 182 36.42 -24.65 -2.90
CA GLN A 182 36.14 -26.00 -2.35
C GLN A 182 36.46 -27.15 -3.33
N ASP A 183 36.82 -26.86 -4.58
CA ASP A 183 37.05 -27.87 -5.63
C ASP A 183 38.54 -28.05 -6.02
N GLU A 184 39.50 -27.52 -5.25
CA GLU A 184 40.92 -27.85 -5.43
C GLU A 184 41.33 -29.00 -4.49
N PRO A 185 41.36 -30.27 -4.97
CA PRO A 185 41.91 -31.36 -4.18
C PRO A 185 43.43 -31.19 -4.09
N ALA A 186 43.92 -30.95 -2.88
CA ALA A 186 45.32 -31.12 -2.56
C ALA A 186 45.68 -32.62 -2.64
N ALA A 187 46.21 -33.06 -3.77
CA ALA A 187 47.24 -34.13 -3.91
C ALA A 187 47.47 -34.52 -5.38
#